data_AF-A0A6N3AJH8-F1
#
_entry.id   AF-A0A6N3AJH8-F1
#
_cell.length_a   1.000
_cell.length_b   1.000
_cell.length_c   1.000
_cell.angle_alpha   90.00
_cell.angle_beta   90.00
_cell.angle_gamma   90.00
#
_symmetry.space_group_name_H-M   'P 1'
#
loop_
_entity.id
_entity.type
_entity.pdbx_description
1 polymer ?
#
loop_
_entity_poly.entity_id
_entity_poly.type
_entity_poly.pdbx_seq_one_letter_code
_entity_poly.pdbx_strand_id
1 'polypeptide(L)'
;MNSYNKNLFELFYTKKITFCELKKRFDTNKKDITLCLYEDLKQAKNEHSSEDVESIIILLFECKEINRDNLIDILCELLLEPWHYKHEDIARLLQEWKKPQAVQSLFEACTMKFDYLDFDDSYALAIKCIWALGDIATKESFEKLKLLSKSNNTVIKENACHQLKKHSIT
;
A
#
# COMPACT_ATOMS: atom_id res chain seq x y z
N MET A 1 -5.09 -14.51 8.19
CA MET A 1 -5.14 -14.05 9.59
C MET A 1 -5.73 -15.11 10.51
N ASN A 2 -5.20 -15.28 11.73
CA ASN A 2 -5.71 -16.28 12.69
C ASN A 2 -7.12 -15.94 13.24
N SER A 3 -7.84 -16.94 13.75
CA SER A 3 -9.23 -16.77 14.24
C SER A 3 -9.37 -15.77 15.38
N TYR A 4 -8.35 -15.61 16.24
CA TYR A 4 -8.37 -14.66 17.34
C TYR A 4 -8.31 -13.21 16.82
N ASN A 5 -7.36 -12.91 15.92
CA ASN A 5 -7.25 -11.59 15.30
C ASN A 5 -8.47 -11.25 14.45
N LYS A 6 -9.04 -12.22 13.72
CA LYS A 6 -10.33 -12.07 13.02
C LYS A 6 -11.45 -11.63 13.96
N ASN A 7 -11.60 -12.30 15.10
CA ASN A 7 -12.62 -11.93 16.08
C ASN A 7 -12.38 -10.53 16.68
N LEU A 8 -11.13 -10.11 16.88
CA LEU A 8 -10.85 -8.73 17.33
C LEU A 8 -11.31 -7.69 16.29
N PHE A 9 -11.09 -7.93 15.01
CA PHE A 9 -11.60 -7.06 13.95
C PHE A 9 -13.13 -7.05 13.91
N GLU A 10 -13.79 -8.20 14.08
CA GLU A 10 -15.25 -8.26 14.20
C GLU A 10 -15.77 -7.39 15.36
N LEU A 11 -15.13 -7.49 16.54
CA LEU A 11 -15.46 -6.65 17.68
C LEU A 11 -15.23 -5.15 17.39
N PHE A 12 -14.18 -4.81 16.65
CA PHE A 12 -13.89 -3.44 16.25
C PHE A 12 -14.94 -2.90 15.26
N TYR A 13 -15.25 -3.64 14.20
CA TYR A 13 -16.25 -3.24 13.20
C TYR A 13 -17.67 -3.14 13.79
N THR A 14 -17.99 -4.01 14.75
CA THR A 14 -19.26 -3.93 15.52
C THR A 14 -19.24 -2.88 16.64
N LYS A 15 -18.18 -2.06 16.72
CA LYS A 15 -17.99 -0.97 17.70
C LYS A 15 -18.03 -1.43 19.16
N LYS A 16 -17.75 -2.72 19.41
CA LYS A 16 -17.66 -3.30 20.76
C LYS A 16 -16.33 -3.03 21.43
N ILE A 17 -15.28 -2.79 20.64
CA ILE A 17 -13.98 -2.32 21.12
C ILE A 17 -13.52 -1.11 20.33
N THR A 18 -12.74 -0.25 20.97
CA THR A 18 -12.08 0.90 20.31
C THR A 18 -10.87 0.45 19.51
N PHE A 19 -10.39 1.31 18.61
CA PHE A 19 -9.12 1.06 17.92
C PHE A 19 -7.94 0.90 18.91
N CYS A 20 -7.91 1.71 19.98
CA CYS A 20 -6.91 1.59 21.04
C CYS A 20 -6.92 0.21 21.71
N GLU A 21 -8.10 -0.38 21.88
CA GLU A 21 -8.24 -1.73 22.42
C GLU A 21 -7.87 -2.80 21.41
N LEU A 22 -8.25 -2.63 20.14
CA LEU A 22 -7.81 -3.51 19.04
C LEU A 22 -6.28 -3.60 19.04
N LYS A 23 -5.57 -2.46 18.96
CA LYS A 23 -4.10 -2.42 18.96
C LYS A 23 -3.48 -3.10 20.20
N LYS A 24 -4.07 -2.92 21.39
CA LYS A 24 -3.57 -3.53 22.64
C LYS A 24 -3.79 -5.03 22.72
N ARG A 25 -4.84 -5.55 22.09
CA ARG A 25 -5.24 -6.96 22.15
C ARG A 25 -4.75 -7.75 20.94
N PHE A 26 -4.45 -7.07 19.84
CA PHE A 26 -3.94 -7.67 18.61
C PHE A 26 -2.69 -8.47 18.92
N ASP A 27 -2.76 -9.77 18.63
CA ASP A 27 -1.94 -10.86 19.17
C ASP A 27 -0.64 -10.44 19.87
N THR A 28 -0.75 -10.19 21.17
CA THR A 28 0.35 -9.86 22.08
C THR A 28 0.98 -11.09 22.71
N ASN A 29 0.90 -12.29 22.09
CA ASN A 29 1.65 -13.48 22.54
C ASN A 29 3.16 -13.30 22.32
N LYS A 30 3.76 -12.31 22.97
CA LYS A 30 5.19 -11.95 23.04
C LYS A 30 5.95 -11.80 21.70
N LYS A 31 5.28 -11.85 20.55
CA LYS A 31 5.87 -11.53 19.25
C LYS A 31 5.75 -10.02 18.99
N ASP A 32 6.74 -9.49 18.28
CA ASP A 32 6.68 -8.14 17.70
C ASP A 32 5.43 -8.04 16.81
N ILE A 33 4.58 -7.04 17.05
CA ILE A 33 3.36 -6.77 16.26
C ILE A 33 3.66 -6.71 14.75
N THR A 34 4.85 -6.22 14.39
CA THR A 34 5.34 -6.19 13.01
C THR A 34 5.36 -7.59 12.40
N LEU A 35 5.91 -8.56 13.14
CA LEU A 35 6.02 -9.95 12.69
C LEU A 35 4.63 -10.59 12.57
N CYS A 36 3.73 -10.32 13.52
CA CYS A 36 2.35 -10.79 13.44
C CYS A 36 1.65 -10.27 12.17
N LEU A 37 1.79 -8.96 11.88
CA LEU A 37 1.19 -8.36 10.69
C LEU A 37 1.78 -8.91 9.38
N TYR A 38 3.09 -9.14 9.34
CA TYR A 38 3.74 -9.76 8.20
C TYR A 38 3.19 -11.17 7.93
N GLU A 39 3.12 -12.02 8.96
CA GLU A 39 2.59 -13.38 8.81
C GLU A 39 1.10 -13.38 8.45
N ASP A 40 0.31 -12.48 9.03
CA ASP A 40 -1.12 -12.35 8.70
C ASP A 40 -1.32 -11.86 7.25
N LEU A 41 -0.50 -10.93 6.74
CA LEU A 41 -0.51 -10.53 5.32
C LEU A 41 -0.08 -11.67 4.40
N LYS A 42 0.95 -12.44 4.80
CA LYS A 42 1.43 -13.58 4.02
C LYS A 42 0.36 -14.67 3.91
N GLN A 43 -0.33 -14.94 5.01
CA GLN A 43 -1.47 -15.84 4.99
C GLN A 43 -2.61 -15.28 4.12
N ALA A 44 -2.96 -14.00 4.28
CA ALA A 44 -4.01 -13.37 3.48
C ALA A 44 -3.71 -13.44 1.98
N LYS A 45 -2.45 -13.22 1.59
CA LYS A 45 -1.98 -13.40 0.21
C LYS A 45 -2.15 -14.84 -0.26
N ASN A 46 -1.69 -15.84 0.51
CA ASN A 46 -1.82 -17.25 0.12
C ASN A 46 -3.27 -17.72 -0.01
N GLU A 47 -4.16 -17.16 0.79
CA GLU A 47 -5.59 -17.49 0.81
C GLU A 47 -6.42 -16.60 -0.14
N HIS A 48 -5.80 -15.61 -0.80
CA HIS A 48 -6.48 -14.53 -1.53
C HIS A 48 -7.62 -13.86 -0.73
N SER A 49 -7.40 -13.67 0.58
CA SER A 49 -8.39 -13.06 1.48
C SER A 49 -8.32 -11.54 1.41
N SER A 50 -9.16 -10.93 0.56
CA SER A 50 -9.25 -9.47 0.45
C SER A 50 -9.71 -8.80 1.76
N GLU A 51 -10.53 -9.49 2.56
CA GLU A 51 -11.01 -9.00 3.86
C GLU A 51 -9.87 -8.93 4.89
N ASP A 52 -8.99 -9.94 4.92
CA ASP A 52 -7.84 -9.94 5.80
C ASP A 52 -6.85 -8.84 5.40
N VAL A 53 -6.61 -8.66 4.09
CA VAL A 53 -5.80 -7.53 3.58
C VAL A 53 -6.38 -6.21 4.05
N GLU A 54 -7.68 -5.96 3.84
CA GLU A 54 -8.34 -4.73 4.30
C GLU A 54 -8.13 -4.48 5.79
N SER A 55 -8.42 -5.48 6.62
CA SER A 55 -8.30 -5.39 8.08
C SER A 55 -6.88 -4.99 8.49
N ILE A 56 -5.88 -5.64 7.90
CA ILE A 56 -4.47 -5.39 8.22
C ILE A 56 -4.03 -4.00 7.74
N ILE A 57 -4.42 -3.59 6.52
CA ILE A 57 -4.12 -2.25 6.00
C ILE A 57 -4.68 -1.15 6.92
N ILE A 58 -5.90 -1.33 7.44
CA ILE A 58 -6.49 -0.40 8.42
C ILE A 58 -5.61 -0.29 9.68
N LEU A 59 -5.11 -1.42 10.19
CA LEU A 59 -4.23 -1.42 11.36
C LEU A 59 -2.88 -0.73 11.06
N LEU A 60 -2.32 -0.92 9.86
CA LEU A 60 -1.04 -0.33 9.46
C LEU A 60 -1.06 1.20 9.45
N PHE A 61 -2.18 1.84 9.05
CA PHE A 61 -2.29 3.30 9.07
C PHE A 61 -2.19 3.90 10.47
N GLU A 62 -2.65 3.15 11.47
CA GLU A 62 -2.71 3.62 12.85
C GLU A 62 -1.48 3.19 13.68
N CYS A 63 -0.79 2.14 13.25
CA CYS A 63 0.40 1.61 13.88
C CYS A 63 1.66 2.40 13.50
N LYS A 64 1.85 3.57 14.09
CA LYS A 64 3.01 4.44 13.81
C LYS A 64 4.36 3.91 14.30
N GLU A 65 4.37 3.03 15.30
CA GLU A 65 5.57 2.57 16.02
C GLU A 65 6.02 1.15 15.61
N ILE A 66 5.79 0.74 14.36
CA ILE A 66 6.19 -0.58 13.85
C ILE A 66 7.42 -0.49 12.97
N ASN A 67 8.22 -1.56 12.96
CA ASN A 67 9.27 -1.70 11.96
C ASN A 67 8.61 -2.01 10.62
N ARG A 68 8.90 -1.21 9.59
CA ARG A 68 8.23 -1.31 8.30
C ARG A 68 9.00 -2.15 7.29
N ASP A 69 10.27 -2.45 7.54
CA ASP A 69 11.16 -3.01 6.53
C ASP A 69 10.67 -4.36 6.01
N ASN A 70 10.22 -5.26 6.89
CA ASN A 70 9.66 -6.56 6.50
C ASN A 70 8.28 -6.48 5.84
N LEU A 71 7.58 -5.34 6.00
CA LEU A 71 6.24 -5.14 5.45
C LEU A 71 6.30 -4.56 4.03
N ILE A 72 7.40 -3.90 3.64
CA ILE A 72 7.51 -3.30 2.31
C ILE A 72 7.39 -4.34 1.21
N ASP A 73 8.16 -5.42 1.29
CA ASP A 73 8.22 -6.40 0.20
C ASP A 73 6.85 -7.05 -0.05
N ILE A 74 6.14 -7.42 1.03
CA ILE A 74 4.80 -8.01 0.89
C ILE A 74 3.75 -6.99 0.41
N LEU A 75 3.86 -5.71 0.78
CA LEU A 75 3.00 -4.66 0.25
C LEU A 75 3.28 -4.40 -1.23
N CYS A 76 4.54 -4.44 -1.66
CA CYS A 76 4.93 -4.34 -3.06
C CYS A 76 4.35 -5.49 -3.89
N GLU A 77 4.39 -6.71 -3.34
CA GLU A 77 3.77 -7.87 -3.98
C GLU A 77 2.24 -7.69 -4.09
N LEU A 78 1.56 -7.38 -2.99
CA LEU A 78 0.10 -7.17 -2.97
C LEU A 78 -0.34 -6.03 -3.90
N LEU A 79 0.46 -4.97 -4.05
CA LEU A 79 0.18 -3.88 -5.01
C LEU A 79 0.04 -4.38 -6.46
N LEU A 80 0.55 -5.57 -6.78
CA LEU A 80 0.49 -6.15 -8.12
C LEU A 80 -0.50 -7.32 -8.23
N GLU A 81 -1.20 -7.65 -7.13
CA GLU A 81 -2.14 -8.77 -7.07
C GLU A 81 -3.57 -8.31 -7.40
N PRO A 82 -4.25 -8.88 -8.41
CA PRO A 82 -5.54 -8.36 -8.89
C PRO A 82 -6.76 -8.74 -8.03
N TRP A 83 -6.62 -9.66 -7.07
CA TRP A 83 -7.75 -10.28 -6.37
C TRP A 83 -8.31 -9.47 -5.19
N HIS A 84 -7.75 -8.30 -4.87
CA HIS A 84 -8.25 -7.41 -3.81
C HIS A 84 -8.47 -5.98 -4.31
N TYR A 85 -9.05 -5.11 -3.48
CA TYR A 85 -9.37 -3.71 -3.82
C TYR A 85 -8.57 -2.66 -3.03
N LYS A 86 -7.45 -3.05 -2.41
CA LYS A 86 -6.66 -2.18 -1.52
C LYS A 86 -5.45 -1.52 -2.16
N HIS A 87 -5.33 -1.53 -3.48
CA HIS A 87 -4.17 -1.00 -4.21
C HIS A 87 -3.88 0.46 -3.90
N GLU A 88 -4.91 1.29 -3.85
CA GLU A 88 -4.75 2.72 -3.54
C GLU A 88 -4.28 2.98 -2.10
N ASP A 89 -4.76 2.19 -1.15
CA ASP A 89 -4.36 2.27 0.26
C ASP A 89 -2.92 1.78 0.44
N ILE A 90 -2.55 0.70 -0.27
CA ILE A 90 -1.18 0.18 -0.31
C ILE A 90 -0.23 1.23 -0.92
N ALA A 91 -0.59 1.84 -2.06
CA ALA A 91 0.20 2.90 -2.68
C ALA A 91 0.42 4.09 -1.73
N ARG A 92 -0.61 4.44 -0.94
CA ARG A 92 -0.53 5.48 0.09
C ARG A 92 0.44 5.08 1.22
N LEU A 93 0.38 3.86 1.74
CA LEU A 93 1.33 3.39 2.76
C LEU A 93 2.77 3.45 2.25
N LEU A 94 3.01 2.98 1.03
CA LEU A 94 4.34 3.01 0.40
C LEU A 94 4.85 4.45 0.20
N GLN A 95 3.97 5.39 -0.18
CA GLN A 95 4.27 6.82 -0.24
C GLN A 95 4.67 7.39 1.14
N GLU A 96 3.94 7.04 2.20
CA GLU A 96 4.23 7.53 3.55
C GLU A 96 5.57 6.96 4.08
N TRP A 97 5.93 5.74 3.67
CA TRP A 97 7.10 5.03 4.18
C TRP A 97 8.37 5.29 3.38
N LYS A 98 8.23 5.70 2.11
CA LYS A 98 9.31 6.23 1.24
C LYS A 98 10.50 5.28 1.08
N LYS A 99 10.23 3.98 1.03
CA LYS A 99 11.27 2.95 0.95
C LYS A 99 11.66 2.70 -0.52
N PRO A 100 12.96 2.79 -0.89
CA PRO A 100 13.41 2.60 -2.28
C PRO A 100 12.97 1.29 -2.91
N GLN A 101 12.80 0.23 -2.11
CA GLN A 101 12.36 -1.10 -2.54
C GLN A 101 10.98 -1.07 -3.23
N ALA A 102 10.16 -0.05 -2.97
CA ALA A 102 8.83 0.10 -3.58
C ALA A 102 8.82 0.73 -4.97
N VAL A 103 9.96 1.24 -5.46
CA VAL A 103 9.99 2.01 -6.71
C VAL A 103 9.50 1.19 -7.91
N GLN A 104 9.94 -0.07 -8.03
CA GLN A 104 9.59 -0.90 -9.17
C GLN A 104 8.11 -1.27 -9.17
N SER A 105 7.55 -1.71 -8.03
CA SER A 105 6.13 -2.08 -7.92
C SER A 105 5.21 -0.89 -8.12
N LEU A 106 5.55 0.29 -7.56
CA LEU A 106 4.80 1.53 -7.80
C LEU A 106 4.80 1.92 -9.28
N PHE A 107 5.93 1.76 -9.97
CA PHE A 107 6.01 2.04 -11.41
C PHE A 107 5.13 1.09 -12.23
N GLU A 108 5.16 -0.21 -11.94
CA GLU A 108 4.32 -1.20 -12.64
C GLU A 108 2.82 -0.92 -12.44
N ALA A 109 2.42 -0.67 -11.19
CA ALA A 109 1.06 -0.36 -10.81
C ALA A 109 0.46 0.88 -11.52
N CYS A 110 1.29 1.82 -11.99
CA CYS A 110 0.83 2.98 -12.77
C CYS A 110 0.12 2.60 -14.08
N THR A 111 0.39 1.41 -14.61
CA THR A 111 -0.15 0.96 -15.91
C THR A 111 -1.05 -0.26 -15.80
N MET A 112 -1.24 -0.77 -14.58
CA MET A 112 -2.14 -1.89 -14.34
C MET A 112 -3.60 -1.43 -14.43
N LYS A 113 -4.44 -2.36 -14.88
CA LYS A 113 -5.89 -2.24 -14.83
C LYS A 113 -6.41 -3.39 -14.00
N PHE A 114 -7.17 -3.05 -12.97
CA PHE A 114 -7.87 -4.02 -12.14
C PHE A 114 -9.35 -3.91 -12.46
N ASP A 115 -10.04 -5.05 -12.56
CA ASP A 115 -11.46 -5.09 -12.97
C ASP A 115 -12.36 -4.16 -12.13
N TYR A 116 -12.05 -4.00 -10.84
CA TYR A 116 -12.80 -3.10 -9.95
C TYR A 116 -12.56 -1.60 -10.22
N LEU A 117 -11.49 -1.27 -10.94
CA LEU A 117 -11.13 0.07 -11.42
C LEU A 117 -11.48 0.30 -12.89
N ASP A 118 -12.10 -0.66 -13.60
CA ASP A 118 -12.42 -0.48 -15.03
C ASP A 118 -13.42 0.65 -15.29
N PHE A 119 -14.21 1.02 -14.28
CA PHE A 119 -15.09 2.19 -14.33
C PHE A 119 -14.41 3.50 -13.90
N ASP A 120 -13.13 3.44 -13.50
CA ASP A 120 -12.36 4.57 -12.99
C ASP A 120 -11.58 5.28 -14.11
N ASP A 121 -12.24 6.22 -14.79
CA ASP A 121 -11.57 7.15 -15.71
C ASP A 121 -10.62 8.14 -14.99
N SER A 122 -10.57 8.15 -13.64
CA SER A 122 -9.75 9.09 -12.88
C SER A 122 -8.27 8.68 -12.78
N TYR A 123 -7.94 7.41 -13.06
CA TYR A 123 -6.59 6.86 -12.89
C TYR A 123 -6.04 7.09 -11.47
N ALA A 124 -6.89 7.03 -10.44
CA ALA A 124 -6.55 7.41 -9.07
C ALA A 124 -5.34 6.62 -8.53
N LEU A 125 -5.31 5.30 -8.76
CA LEU A 125 -4.16 4.47 -8.41
C LEU A 125 -2.86 4.95 -9.07
N ALA A 126 -2.88 5.17 -10.38
CA ALA A 126 -1.69 5.60 -11.11
C ALA A 126 -1.17 6.96 -10.61
N ILE A 127 -2.09 7.90 -10.33
CA ILE A 127 -1.73 9.19 -9.73
C ILE A 127 -1.06 8.95 -8.38
N LYS A 128 -1.66 8.16 -7.47
CA LYS A 128 -1.07 7.87 -6.16
C LYS A 128 0.33 7.25 -6.28
N CYS A 129 0.53 6.31 -7.19
CA CYS A 129 1.82 5.71 -7.45
C CYS A 129 2.86 6.72 -7.98
N ILE A 130 2.48 7.63 -8.89
CA ILE A 130 3.34 8.70 -9.39
C ILE A 130 3.78 9.64 -8.26
N TRP A 131 2.86 10.01 -7.38
CA TRP A 131 3.16 10.85 -6.22
C TRP A 131 4.06 10.13 -5.21
N ALA A 132 3.83 8.83 -4.99
CA ALA A 132 4.71 7.98 -4.19
C ALA A 132 6.15 7.95 -4.73
N LEU A 133 6.31 7.78 -6.06
CA LEU A 133 7.61 7.82 -6.72
C LEU A 133 8.31 9.18 -6.52
N GLY A 134 7.58 10.28 -6.66
CA GLY A 134 8.11 11.63 -6.41
C GLY A 134 8.59 11.81 -4.96
N ASP A 135 7.82 11.31 -4.00
CA ASP A 135 8.12 11.44 -2.57
C ASP A 135 9.25 10.50 -2.09
N ILE A 136 9.48 9.37 -2.76
CA ILE A 136 10.66 8.49 -2.55
C ILE A 136 11.96 9.19 -2.99
N ALA A 137 11.91 9.97 -4.08
CA ALA A 137 12.97 10.87 -4.53
C ALA A 137 14.38 10.23 -4.69
N THR A 138 14.46 8.95 -5.04
CA THR A 138 15.71 8.28 -5.42
C THR A 138 16.02 8.47 -6.91
N LYS A 139 17.29 8.25 -7.32
CA LYS A 139 17.68 8.23 -8.74
C LYS A 139 16.78 7.31 -9.56
N GLU A 140 16.52 6.10 -9.06
CA GLU A 140 15.66 5.12 -9.72
C GLU A 140 14.23 5.63 -9.86
N SER A 141 13.64 6.21 -8.80
CA SER A 141 12.29 6.77 -8.87
C SER A 141 12.16 7.86 -9.93
N PHE A 142 13.18 8.72 -10.10
CA PHE A 142 13.19 9.74 -11.14
C PHE A 142 13.38 9.16 -12.55
N GLU A 143 14.13 8.07 -12.70
CA GLU A 143 14.22 7.34 -13.96
C GLU A 143 12.84 6.77 -14.35
N LYS A 144 12.10 6.19 -13.40
CA LYS A 144 10.72 5.74 -13.62
C LYS A 144 9.78 6.89 -13.98
N LEU A 145 9.84 8.02 -13.28
CA LEU A 145 9.05 9.21 -13.62
C LEU A 145 9.36 9.75 -15.03
N LYS A 146 10.62 9.69 -15.49
CA LYS A 146 11.00 10.06 -16.87
C LYS A 146 10.45 9.11 -17.93
N LEU A 147 10.21 7.85 -17.58
CA LEU A 147 9.51 6.90 -18.47
C LEU A 147 8.01 7.22 -18.50
N LEU A 148 7.39 7.44 -17.34
CA LEU A 148 5.97 7.78 -17.24
C LEU A 148 5.62 9.11 -17.91
N SER A 149 6.54 10.09 -17.92
CA SER A 149 6.35 11.38 -18.62
C SER A 149 6.29 11.26 -20.15
N LYS A 150 6.58 10.08 -20.70
CA LYS A 150 6.45 9.75 -22.12
C LYS A 150 5.24 8.85 -22.41
N SER A 151 4.38 8.60 -21.42
CA SER A 151 3.18 7.78 -21.58
C SER A 151 2.22 8.39 -22.62
N ASN A 152 1.52 7.51 -23.35
CA ASN A 152 0.41 7.90 -24.23
C ASN A 152 -0.84 8.28 -23.43
N ASN A 153 -0.93 7.86 -22.17
CA ASN A 153 -1.98 8.31 -21.26
C ASN A 153 -1.63 9.72 -20.73
N THR A 154 -2.49 10.69 -21.04
CA THR A 154 -2.28 12.10 -20.68
C THR A 154 -2.24 12.33 -19.17
N VAL A 155 -3.11 11.67 -18.40
CA VAL A 155 -3.15 11.79 -16.93
C VAL A 155 -1.84 11.33 -16.30
N ILE A 156 -1.32 10.16 -16.71
CA ILE A 156 -0.02 9.63 -16.25
C ILE A 156 1.12 10.57 -16.65
N LYS A 157 1.14 10.99 -17.92
CA LYS A 157 2.18 11.87 -18.46
C LYS A 157 2.25 13.21 -17.73
N GLU A 158 1.10 13.84 -17.50
CA GLU A 158 1.01 15.16 -16.86
C GLU A 158 1.43 15.10 -15.40
N ASN A 159 0.96 14.09 -14.65
CA ASN A 159 1.35 13.91 -13.24
C ASN A 159 2.84 13.59 -13.10
N ALA A 160 3.41 12.76 -13.99
CA ALA A 160 4.84 12.45 -13.97
C ALA A 160 5.68 13.71 -14.31
N CYS A 161 5.28 14.49 -15.32
CA CYS A 161 5.89 15.78 -15.62
C CYS A 161 5.82 16.75 -14.43
N HIS A 162 4.69 16.78 -13.71
CA HIS A 162 4.52 17.62 -12.53
C HIS A 162 5.51 17.25 -11.43
N GLN A 163 5.63 15.97 -11.08
CA GLN A 163 6.59 15.51 -10.07
C GLN A 163 8.04 15.82 -10.48
N LEU A 164 8.42 15.60 -11.74
CA LEU A 164 9.75 15.97 -12.22
C LEU A 164 10.04 17.47 -12.08
N LYS A 165 9.08 18.34 -12.43
CA LYS A 165 9.22 19.80 -12.29
C LYS A 165 9.36 20.22 -10.83
N LYS A 166 8.51 19.67 -9.94
CA LYS A 166 8.55 19.93 -8.48
C LYS A 166 9.96 19.70 -7.91
N HIS A 167 10.62 18.61 -8.33
CA HIS A 167 11.95 18.24 -7.85
C HIS A 167 13.12 18.82 -8.67
N SER A 168 12.87 19.51 -9.79
CA SER A 168 13.91 20.22 -10.55
C SER A 168 14.17 21.63 -10.03
N ILE A 169 13.31 22.13 -9.14
CA ILE A 169 13.36 23.49 -8.56
C ILE A 169 13.93 23.46 -7.12
N THR A 170 14.17 22.27 -6.57
CA THR A 170 14.71 22.04 -5.22
C THR A 170 16.17 21.60 -5.30
#